data_AF-A0A2V8UTN4-F1
#
_entry.id   AF-A0A2V8UTN4-F1
#
_cell.length_a   1.000
_cell.length_b   1.000
_cell.length_c   1.000
_cell.angle_alpha   90.00
_cell.angle_beta   90.00
_cell.angle_gamma   90.00
#
_symmetry.space_group_name_H-M   'P 1'
#
loop_
_entity.id
_entity.type
_entity.pdbx_description
1 polymer ?
#
loop_
_entity_poly.entity_id
_entity_poly.type
_entity_poly.pdbx_seq_one_letter_code
_entity_poly.pdbx_strand_id
1 'polypeptide(L)'
;MTKPLREMATWLKAHGVEHIAREATGVYGKPVWNILEGEHQFHLLRANPQHIQNVPGRKTDQKDSADLLQHGLLQGSFVPPLVALREG
;
A
#
# COMPACT_ATOMS: atom_id res chain seq x y z
N MET A 1 -10.09 18.05 0.39
CA MET A 1 -8.99 17.38 -0.35
C MET A 1 -9.04 15.84 -0.33
N THR A 2 -9.93 15.18 0.44
CA THR A 2 -9.96 13.70 0.53
C THR A 2 -10.93 13.01 -0.43
N LYS A 3 -11.86 13.75 -1.04
CA LYS A 3 -12.89 13.21 -1.96
C LYS A 3 -12.30 12.38 -3.12
N PRO A 4 -11.25 12.84 -3.85
CA PRO A 4 -10.68 12.05 -4.94
C PRO A 4 -10.05 10.72 -4.48
N LEU A 5 -9.49 10.68 -3.27
CA LEU A 5 -8.89 9.45 -2.72
C LEU A 5 -9.95 8.41 -2.34
N ARG A 6 -11.10 8.87 -1.85
CA ARG A 6 -12.24 8.01 -1.53
C ARG A 6 -12.92 7.48 -2.80
N GLU A 7 -13.01 8.30 -3.84
CA GLU A 7 -13.48 7.88 -5.17
C GLU A 7 -12.55 6.82 -5.78
N MET A 8 -11.23 6.99 -5.65
CA MET A 8 -10.26 5.97 -6.04
C MET A 8 -10.44 4.66 -5.26
N ALA A 9 -10.59 4.72 -3.93
CA ALA A 9 -10.82 3.53 -3.11
C ALA A 9 -12.10 2.78 -3.52
N THR A 10 -13.17 3.54 -3.81
CA THR A 10 -14.44 2.98 -4.31
C THR A 10 -14.24 2.31 -5.67
N TRP A 11 -13.51 2.96 -6.59
CA TRP A 11 -13.22 2.42 -7.92
C TRP A 11 -12.40 1.13 -7.85
N LEU A 12 -11.37 1.08 -7.01
CA LEU A 12 -10.57 -0.13 -6.78
C LEU A 12 -11.42 -1.27 -6.25
N LYS A 13 -12.29 -1.00 -5.28
CA LYS A 13 -13.19 -2.01 -4.73
C LYS A 13 -14.18 -2.53 -5.76
N ALA A 14 -14.74 -1.64 -6.59
CA ALA A 14 -15.66 -2.00 -7.67
C ALA A 14 -15.01 -2.91 -8.72
N HIS A 15 -13.68 -2.83 -8.90
CA HIS A 15 -12.92 -3.71 -9.78
C HIS A 15 -12.41 -4.98 -9.08
N GLY A 16 -12.86 -5.27 -7.85
CA GLY A 16 -12.48 -6.47 -7.12
C GLY A 16 -11.04 -6.48 -6.59
N VAL A 17 -10.41 -5.30 -6.45
CA VAL A 17 -9.08 -5.23 -5.84
C VAL A 17 -9.19 -5.58 -4.35
N GLU A 18 -8.36 -6.53 -3.92
CA GLU A 18 -8.27 -6.95 -2.52
C GLU A 18 -6.93 -6.57 -1.88
N HIS A 19 -5.86 -6.52 -2.67
CA HIS A 19 -4.50 -6.26 -2.18
C HIS A 19 -3.96 -4.95 -2.76
N ILE A 20 -3.40 -4.10 -1.90
CA ILE A 20 -2.79 -2.83 -2.30
C ILE A 20 -1.40 -2.75 -1.68
N ALA A 21 -0.38 -2.70 -2.54
CA ALA A 21 0.98 -2.35 -2.12
C ALA A 21 1.27 -0.88 -2.44
N ARG A 22 1.80 -0.16 -1.47
CA ARG A 22 2.32 1.20 -1.66
C ARG A 22 3.74 1.25 -1.12
N GLU A 23 4.64 1.86 -1.89
CA GLU A 23 5.98 2.15 -1.43
C GLU A 23 5.95 3.05 -0.17
N ALA A 24 6.80 2.74 0.81
CA ALA A 24 6.91 3.49 2.06
C ALA A 24 7.63 4.85 1.89
N THR A 25 7.09 5.72 1.03
CA THR A 25 7.63 7.06 0.73
C THR A 25 7.23 8.09 1.80
N GLY A 26 7.95 8.09 2.93
CA GLY A 26 7.90 9.16 3.94
C GLY A 26 6.51 9.49 4.53
N VAL A 27 6.40 10.63 5.22
CA VAL A 27 5.18 11.02 5.97
C VAL A 27 3.99 11.43 5.10
N TYR A 28 4.24 11.86 3.86
CA TYR A 28 3.20 12.31 2.93
C TYR A 28 2.26 11.19 2.46
N GLY A 29 2.64 9.93 2.66
CA GLY A 29 1.80 8.77 2.36
C GLY A 29 0.72 8.46 3.41
N LYS A 30 0.84 9.00 4.62
CA LYS A 30 -0.05 8.66 5.74
C LYS A 30 -1.54 8.93 5.45
N PRO A 31 -1.94 10.07 4.86
CA PRO A 31 -3.37 10.33 4.60
C PRO A 31 -3.99 9.35 3.60
N VAL A 32 -3.23 8.92 2.59
CA VAL A 32 -3.68 7.92 1.61
C VAL A 32 -3.83 6.55 2.27
N TRP A 33 -2.83 6.16 3.07
CA TRP A 33 -2.85 4.91 3.82
C TRP A 33 -4.05 4.83 4.76
N ASN A 34 -4.28 5.87 5.57
CA ASN A 34 -5.37 5.90 6.54
C ASN A 34 -6.75 5.81 5.86
N ILE A 35 -6.92 6.41 4.68
CA ILE A 35 -8.16 6.30 3.92
C ILE A 35 -8.34 4.88 3.40
N LEU A 36 -7.31 4.27 2.80
CA LEU A 36 -7.41 2.89 2.30
C LEU A 36 -7.55 1.87 3.43
N GLU A 37 -7.03 2.15 4.63
CA GLU A 37 -7.14 1.28 5.80
C GLU A 37 -8.53 1.37 6.44
N GLY A 38 -9.12 2.58 6.42
CA GLY A 38 -10.47 2.81 6.96
C GLY A 38 -11.61 2.54 5.97
N GLU A 39 -11.34 2.58 4.65
CA GLU A 39 -12.33 2.42 3.60
C GLU A 39 -12.15 1.08 2.89
N HIS A 40 -13.16 0.21 3.01
CA HIS A 40 -13.18 -1.14 2.44
C HIS A 40 -12.08 -2.06 3.00
N GLN A 41 -12.37 -3.35 3.11
CA GLN A 41 -11.44 -4.33 3.70
C GLN A 41 -10.34 -4.71 2.70
N PHE A 42 -9.35 -3.84 2.51
CA PHE A 42 -8.17 -4.11 1.70
C PHE A 42 -7.04 -4.73 2.53
N HIS A 43 -6.28 -5.64 1.90
CA HIS A 43 -4.99 -6.11 2.39
C HIS A 43 -3.90 -5.11 1.98
N LEU A 44 -3.51 -4.25 2.90
CA LEU A 44 -2.53 -3.19 2.63
C LEU A 44 -1.10 -3.63 2.96
N LEU A 45 -0.17 -3.34 2.05
CA LEU A 45 1.25 -3.61 2.22
C LEU A 45 2.06 -2.32 2.03
N ARG A 46 2.84 -1.92 3.04
CA ARG A 46 3.88 -0.91 2.85
C ARG A 46 5.14 -1.58 2.33
N ALA A 47 5.41 -1.46 1.03
CA ALA A 47 6.59 -2.08 0.45
C ALA A 47 7.85 -1.27 0.81
N ASN A 48 8.88 -1.96 1.30
CA ASN A 48 10.17 -1.34 1.63
C ASN A 48 10.91 -0.92 0.34
N PRO A 49 11.19 0.38 0.14
CA PRO A 49 11.91 0.89 -1.04
C PRO A 49 13.26 0.19 -1.27
N GLN A 50 14.02 -0.05 -0.19
CA GLN A 50 15.34 -0.68 -0.28
C GLN A 50 15.22 -2.14 -0.72
N HIS A 51 14.15 -2.83 -0.35
CA HIS A 51 13.93 -4.21 -0.77
C HIS A 51 13.50 -4.28 -2.23
N ILE A 52 12.61 -3.38 -2.67
CA ILE A 52 12.20 -3.28 -4.09
C ILE A 52 13.44 -3.07 -4.99
N GLN A 53 14.35 -2.19 -4.57
CA GLN A 53 15.57 -1.88 -5.34
C GLN A 53 16.60 -3.02 -5.38
N ASN A 54 16.53 -3.95 -4.42
CA ASN A 54 17.51 -5.04 -4.28
C ASN A 54 17.02 -6.39 -4.84
N VAL A 55 15.87 -6.44 -5.51
CA VAL A 55 15.40 -7.66 -6.18
C VAL A 55 16.26 -7.92 -7.43
N PRO A 56 17.07 -8.99 -7.48
CA PRO A 56 18.01 -9.23 -8.57
C PRO A 56 17.29 -9.41 -9.92
N GLY A 57 17.77 -8.74 -10.97
CA GLY A 57 17.28 -8.91 -12.34
C GLY A 57 16.01 -8.14 -12.70
N ARG A 58 15.51 -7.20 -11.86
CA ARG A 58 14.26 -6.48 -12.14
C ARG A 58 14.44 -4.97 -12.26
N LYS A 59 13.90 -4.43 -13.35
CA LYS A 59 13.79 -2.99 -13.62
C LYS A 59 12.71 -2.41 -12.72
N THR A 60 12.95 -1.22 -12.19
CA THR A 60 12.04 -0.47 -11.33
C THR A 60 10.86 0.14 -12.12
N ASP A 61 10.08 -0.68 -12.83
CA ASP A 61 8.92 -0.21 -13.61
C ASP A 61 7.59 -0.61 -12.95
N GLN A 62 6.59 0.27 -13.08
CA GLN A 62 5.28 0.21 -12.43
C GLN A 62 4.56 -1.15 -12.61
N LYS A 63 4.78 -1.82 -13.75
CA LYS A 63 4.22 -3.12 -14.09
C LYS A 63 4.73 -4.26 -13.19
N ASP A 64 5.99 -4.19 -12.77
CA ASP A 64 6.65 -5.26 -12.01
C ASP A 64 6.25 -5.24 -10.53
N SER A 65 5.77 -4.09 -10.01
CA SER A 65 5.33 -3.96 -8.62
C SER A 65 4.04 -4.73 -8.29
N ALA A 66 3.09 -4.79 -9.24
CA ALA A 66 1.90 -5.61 -9.12
C ALA A 66 2.25 -7.10 -9.15
N ASP A 67 3.19 -7.49 -10.00
CA ASP A 67 3.71 -8.85 -10.14
C ASP A 67 4.43 -9.30 -8.84
N LEU A 68 5.26 -8.43 -8.26
CA LEU A 68 5.93 -8.70 -6.98
C LEU A 68 4.92 -8.91 -5.84
N LEU A 69 3.82 -8.15 -5.81
CA LEU A 69 2.75 -8.34 -4.84
C LEU A 69 2.03 -9.68 -5.04
N GLN A 70 1.68 -10.01 -6.29
CA GLN A 70 1.00 -11.27 -6.63
C GLN A 70 1.84 -12.51 -6.28
N HIS A 71 3.16 -12.42 -6.43
CA HIS A 71 4.08 -13.51 -6.10
C HIS A 71 4.58 -13.50 -4.64
N GLY A 72 4.09 -12.59 -3.78
CA GLY A 72 4.50 -12.52 -2.38
C GLY A 72 5.96 -12.10 -2.16
N LEU A 73 6.58 -11.51 -3.18
CA LEU A 73 8.00 -11.12 -3.17
C LEU A 73 8.23 -9.75 -2.51
N LEU A 74 7.15 -9.02 -2.19
CA LEU A 74 7.22 -7.79 -1.40
C LEU A 74 7.21 -8.11 0.10
N GLN A 75 8.28 -7.75 0.79
CA GLN A 75 8.28 -7.70 2.25
C GLN A 75 7.66 -6.38 2.73
N GLY A 76 6.62 -6.50 3.56
CA GLY A 76 5.97 -5.37 4.20
C GLY A 76 6.84 -4.76 5.29
N SER A 77 6.96 -3.43 5.30
CA SER A 77 7.40 -2.69 6.47
C SER A 77 6.30 -2.71 7.53
N PHE A 78 6.66 -3.01 8.78
CA PHE A 78 5.74 -3.04 9.91
C PHE A 78 4.87 -1.77 9.97
N VAL A 79 3.56 -1.95 10.06
CA VAL A 79 2.59 -0.87 10.29
C VAL A 79 1.90 -1.17 11.61
N PRO A 80 2.07 -0.34 12.66
CA PRO A 80 1.33 -0.55 13.89
C PRO A 80 -0.18 -0.38 13.61
N PRO A 81 -1.03 -1.24 14.15
CA PRO A 81 -2.48 -1.13 14.00
C PRO A 81 -2.98 0.25 14.46
N LEU A 82 -4.00 0.80 13.80
CA LEU A 82 -4.65 2.08 14.17
C LEU A 82 -5.05 2.18 15.66
N VAL A 83 -5.33 1.06 16.31
CA VAL A 83 -5.65 0.99 17.75
C VAL A 83 -4.46 1.41 18.65
N ALA A 84 -3.22 1.25 18.19
CA ALA A 84 -2.03 1.48 19.02
C ALA A 84 -1.63 2.97 19.16
N LEU A 85 -2.37 3.92 18.55
CA LEU A 85 -2.01 5.35 18.54
C LEU A 85 -3.02 6.25 19.26
N ARG A 86 -3.92 5.69 20.08
CA ARG A 86 -4.91 6.45 20.86
C ARG A 86 -4.69 6.44 22.38
N GLU A 87 -3.58 5.87 22.86
CA GLU A 87 -3.19 5.93 24.26
C GLU A 87 -1.78 6.51 24.37
N GLY A 88 -1.70 7.84 24.45
CA GLY A 88 -0.47 8.61 24.60
C GLY A 88 -0.76 10.10 24.72
#